data_AF-A0A6H0RXB3-F1
#
_entry.id   AF-A0A6H0RXB3-F1
#
_cell.length_a   1.000
_cell.length_b   1.000
_cell.length_c   1.000
_cell.angle_alpha   90.00
_cell.angle_beta   90.00
_cell.angle_gamma   90.00
#
_symmetry.space_group_name_H-M   'P 1'
#
loop_
_entity.id
_entity.type
_entity.pdbx_description
1 polymer ?
#
loop_
_entity_poly.entity_id
_entity_poly.type
_entity_poly.pdbx_seq_one_letter_code
_entity_poly.pdbx_strand_id
1 'polypeptide(L)'
;MMYSVDGDHFPLELLNDDEANDLLRTLQARADTEPETPALARQIADVSDWLGYLADEASEDRAADAAAEHAAGIYADHLAGIA
;
A
#
# COMPACT_ATOMS: atom_id res chain seq x y z
N MET A 1 14.77 -4.57 -6.57
CA MET A 1 14.57 -5.41 -7.77
C MET A 1 13.74 -4.62 -8.77
N MET A 2 13.89 -4.83 -10.08
CA MET A 2 13.00 -4.20 -11.08
C MET A 2 11.89 -5.18 -11.43
N TYR A 3 10.64 -4.74 -11.30
CA TYR A 3 9.43 -5.52 -11.60
C TYR A 3 8.81 -5.02 -12.90
N SER A 4 8.16 -5.90 -13.66
CA SER A 4 7.50 -5.53 -14.91
C SER A 4 6.00 -5.39 -14.68
N VAL A 5 5.45 -4.21 -14.97
CA VAL A 5 4.02 -3.87 -14.91
C VAL A 5 3.66 -3.28 -16.28
N ASP A 6 2.64 -3.86 -16.95
CA ASP A 6 2.19 -3.46 -18.28
C ASP A 6 3.28 -3.32 -19.37
N GLY A 7 4.39 -4.05 -19.21
CA GLY A 7 5.52 -4.04 -20.15
C GLY A 7 6.61 -3.01 -19.84
N ASP A 8 6.40 -2.15 -18.85
CA ASP A 8 7.42 -1.24 -18.32
C ASP A 8 8.08 -1.82 -17.06
N HIS A 9 9.34 -1.45 -16.81
CA HIS A 9 10.12 -1.94 -15.67
C HIS A 9 10.28 -0.84 -14.62
N PHE A 10 9.76 -1.10 -13.42
CA PHE A 10 9.81 -0.16 -12.31
C PHE A 10 10.39 -0.78 -11.04
N PRO A 11 11.06 0.03 -10.18
CA PRO A 11 11.30 -0.37 -8.80
C PRO A 11 9.98 -0.53 -8.05
N LEU A 12 9.95 -1.45 -7.08
CA LEU A 12 8.74 -1.79 -6.30
C LEU A 12 8.19 -0.56 -5.56
N GLU A 13 9.11 0.28 -5.08
CA GLU A 13 8.86 1.47 -4.29
C GLU A 13 8.12 2.59 -5.06
N LEU A 14 7.95 2.45 -6.38
CA LEU A 14 7.17 3.37 -7.21
C LEU A 14 5.77 2.84 -7.54
N LEU A 15 5.45 1.60 -7.18
CA LEU A 15 4.14 1.01 -7.45
C LEU A 15 3.12 1.48 -6.42
N ASN A 16 1.96 1.92 -6.90
CA ASN A 16 0.79 2.16 -6.06
C ASN A 16 0.08 0.84 -5.65
N ASP A 17 -0.95 0.95 -4.82
CA ASP A 17 -1.71 -0.20 -4.30
C ASP A 17 -2.24 -1.12 -5.41
N ASP A 18 -2.84 -0.54 -6.45
CA ASP A 18 -3.47 -1.28 -7.54
C ASP A 18 -2.42 -2.00 -8.39
N GLU A 19 -1.34 -1.30 -8.73
CA GLU A 19 -0.22 -1.86 -9.51
C GLU A 19 0.51 -2.98 -8.75
N ALA A 20 0.73 -2.81 -7.45
CA ALA A 20 1.35 -3.82 -6.59
C ALA A 20 0.45 -5.05 -6.42
N ASN A 21 -0.88 -4.85 -6.31
CA ASN A 21 -1.84 -5.96 -6.25
C ASN A 21 -1.89 -6.75 -7.56
N ASP A 22 -1.91 -6.08 -8.72
CA ASP A 22 -1.90 -6.75 -10.02
C ASP A 22 -0.60 -7.52 -10.26
N LEU A 23 0.53 -6.96 -9.83
CA LEU A 23 1.82 -7.66 -9.85
C LEU A 23 1.80 -8.90 -8.95
N LEU A 24 1.29 -8.79 -7.71
CA LEU A 24 1.16 -9.92 -6.80
C LEU A 24 0.30 -11.03 -7.41
N ARG A 25 -0.85 -10.67 -8.00
CA ARG A 25 -1.74 -11.64 -8.66
C ARG A 25 -1.06 -12.35 -9.82
N THR A 26 -0.25 -11.62 -10.58
CA THR A 26 0.53 -12.18 -11.70
C THR A 26 1.59 -13.17 -11.20
N LEU A 27 2.31 -12.82 -10.14
CA LEU A 27 3.31 -13.70 -9.52
C LEU A 27 2.68 -14.96 -8.91
N GLN A 28 1.52 -14.83 -8.27
CA GLN A 28 0.76 -15.96 -7.73
C GLN A 28 0.24 -16.89 -8.83
N ALA A 29 -0.35 -16.33 -9.90
CA ALA A 29 -0.79 -17.13 -11.06
C ALA A 29 0.39 -17.87 -11.73
N ARG A 30 1.59 -17.27 -11.71
CA ARG A 30 2.81 -17.95 -12.15
C ARG A 30 3.19 -19.10 -11.22
N ALA A 31 3.09 -18.92 -9.91
CA ALA A 31 3.35 -19.99 -8.93
C ALA A 31 2.36 -21.17 -9.04
N ASP A 32 1.14 -20.92 -9.54
CA ASP A 32 0.15 -21.97 -9.81
C ASP A 32 0.46 -22.80 -11.07
N THR A 33 1.21 -22.23 -12.02
CA THR A 33 1.47 -22.83 -13.34
C THR A 33 2.89 -23.38 -13.50
N GLU A 34 3.83 -22.84 -12.73
CA GLU A 34 5.24 -23.22 -12.72
C GLU A 34 5.64 -23.73 -11.32
N PRO A 35 6.58 -24.68 -11.21
CA PRO A 35 7.11 -25.08 -9.92
C PRO A 35 7.71 -23.87 -9.20
N GLU A 36 7.25 -23.62 -7.98
CA GLU A 36 7.71 -22.50 -7.17
C GLU A 36 9.23 -22.54 -7.02
N THR A 37 9.88 -21.47 -7.49
CA THR A 37 11.32 -21.29 -7.30
C THR A 37 11.57 -20.38 -6.11
N PRO A 38 12.72 -20.51 -5.40
CA PRO A 38 13.07 -19.59 -4.31
C PRO A 38 13.06 -18.12 -4.73
N ALA A 39 13.38 -17.84 -5.99
CA ALA A 39 13.33 -16.49 -6.56
C ALA A 39 11.88 -15.97 -6.71
N LEU A 40 10.95 -16.83 -7.12
CA LEU A 40 9.53 -16.48 -7.22
C LEU A 40 8.90 -16.27 -5.84
N ALA A 41 9.18 -17.17 -4.89
CA ALA A 41 8.74 -17.02 -3.50
C ALA A 41 9.26 -15.70 -2.87
N ARG A 42 10.52 -15.34 -3.16
CA ARG A 42 11.10 -14.05 -2.74
C ARG A 42 10.36 -12.86 -3.35
N GLN A 43 10.05 -12.89 -4.64
CA GLN A 43 9.31 -11.81 -5.30
C GLN A 43 7.90 -11.65 -4.73
N ILE A 44 7.19 -12.75 -4.48
CA ILE A 44 5.86 -12.73 -3.85
C ILE A 44 5.94 -12.11 -2.45
N ALA A 45 6.95 -12.50 -1.66
CA ALA A 45 7.16 -11.96 -0.32
C ALA A 45 7.47 -10.46 -0.35
N ASP A 46 8.39 -10.03 -1.23
CA ASP A 46 8.77 -8.61 -1.36
C ASP A 46 7.55 -7.74 -1.75
N VAL A 47 6.72 -8.17 -2.72
CA VAL A 47 5.52 -7.42 -3.13
C VAL A 47 4.44 -7.43 -2.04
N SER A 48 4.28 -8.55 -1.31
CA SER A 48 3.34 -8.62 -0.18
C SER A 48 3.75 -7.69 0.97
N ASP A 49 5.04 -7.58 1.25
CA ASP A 49 5.60 -6.67 2.27
C ASP A 49 5.37 -5.20 1.87
N TRP A 50 5.57 -4.87 0.59
CA TRP A 50 5.28 -3.53 0.06
C TRP A 50 3.80 -3.15 0.18
N LEU A 51 2.88 -4.07 -0.14
CA LEU A 51 1.45 -3.84 0.08
C LEU A 51 1.10 -3.63 1.56
N GLY A 52 1.82 -4.32 2.47
CA GLY A 52 1.71 -4.07 3.91
C GLY A 52 2.14 -2.65 4.29
N TYR A 53 3.29 -2.21 3.76
CA TYR A 53 3.78 -0.84 3.98
C TYR A 53 2.80 0.23 3.48
N LEU A 54 2.28 0.08 2.26
CA LEU A 54 1.30 1.03 1.71
C LEU A 54 0.01 1.09 2.54
N ALA A 55 -0.47 -0.06 3.02
CA ALA A 55 -1.64 -0.13 3.89
C ALA A 55 -1.41 0.56 5.24
N ASP A 56 -0.22 0.40 5.82
CA ASP A 56 0.17 1.07 7.06
C ASP A 56 0.27 2.59 6.86
N GLU A 57 0.93 3.09 5.81
CA GLU A 57 0.98 4.53 5.50
C GLU A 57 -0.41 5.12 5.29
N ALA A 58 -1.25 4.46 4.51
CA ALA A 58 -2.63 4.91 4.29
C ALA A 58 -3.47 4.92 5.59
N SER A 59 -3.08 4.14 6.60
CA SER A 59 -3.73 4.14 7.92
C SER A 59 -3.24 5.28 8.80
N GLU A 60 -1.94 5.62 8.74
CA GLU A 60 -1.34 6.74 9.46
C GLU A 60 -1.87 8.08 8.92
N ASP A 61 -1.98 8.22 7.59
CA ASP A 61 -2.56 9.41 6.96
C ASP A 61 -4.02 9.62 7.37
N ARG A 62 -4.84 8.56 7.35
CA ARG A 62 -6.24 8.65 7.80
C ARG A 62 -6.37 9.00 9.28
N ALA A 63 -5.46 8.50 10.12
CA ALA A 63 -5.44 8.86 11.53
C ALA A 63 -5.04 10.33 11.75
N ALA A 64 -4.10 10.84 10.96
CA ALA A 64 -3.70 12.24 10.99
C ALA A 64 -4.83 13.18 10.55
N ASP A 65 -5.53 12.85 9.47
CA ASP A 65 -6.69 13.61 8.98
C ASP A 65 -7.83 13.61 10.00
N ALA A 66 -8.17 12.46 10.57
CA ALA A 66 -9.19 12.36 11.61
C ALA A 66 -8.83 13.16 12.87
N ALA A 67 -7.55 13.18 13.25
CA ALA A 67 -7.08 14.01 14.37
C ALA A 67 -7.17 15.51 14.05
N ALA A 68 -6.87 15.91 12.82
CA ALA A 68 -6.99 17.30 12.36
C ALA A 68 -8.45 17.76 12.33
N GLU A 69 -9.37 16.94 11.80
CA GLU A 69 -10.81 17.22 11.82
C GLU A 69 -11.36 17.32 13.24
N HIS A 70 -10.97 16.40 14.12
CA HIS A 70 -11.37 16.42 15.51
C HIS A 70 -10.86 17.66 16.25
N ALA A 71 -9.61 18.07 16.01
CA ALA A 71 -9.06 19.31 16.56
C ALA A 71 -9.78 20.56 16.02
N ALA A 72 -10.14 20.58 14.74
CA ALA A 72 -10.93 21.64 14.14
C ALA A 72 -12.33 21.75 14.75
N GLY A 73 -12.97 20.59 15.05
CA GLY A 73 -14.26 20.53 15.74
C GLY A 73 -14.21 21.15 17.14
N ILE A 74 -13.23 20.77 17.95
CA ILE A 74 -13.02 21.35 19.29
C ILE A 74 -12.81 22.87 19.22
N TYR A 75 -12.01 23.33 18.25
CA TYR A 75 -11.75 24.75 18.08
C TYR A 75 -13.02 25.51 17.64
N ALA A 76 -13.82 24.94 16.75
CA ALA A 76 -15.10 25.51 16.33
C ALA A 76 -16.10 25.62 17.50
N ASP A 77 -16.19 24.59 18.35
CA ASP A 77 -17.04 24.60 19.55
C ASP A 77 -16.58 25.65 20.57
N HIS A 78 -15.26 25.82 20.72
CA HIS A 78 -14.68 26.87 21.55
C HIS A 78 -15.05 28.28 21.05
N LEU A 79 -14.98 28.53 19.73
CA LEU A 79 -15.37 29.81 19.14
C LEU A 79 -16.89 30.06 19.22
N ALA A 80 -17.70 29.01 19.15
CA ALA A 80 -19.14 29.10 19.28
C ALA A 80 -19.60 29.34 20.74
N GLY A 81 -18.68 29.26 21.71
CA GLY A 81 -18.97 29.47 23.14
C GLY A 81 -19.82 28.34 23.75
N ILE A 82 -19.75 27.14 23.18
CA ILE A 82 -20.55 25.97 23.60
C ILE A 82 -19.78 25.12 24.64
N ALA A 83 -18.55 25.52 24.99
CA ALA A 83 -17.70 24.86 25.99
C ALA A 83 -18.17 25.05 27.44
#